data_AF-A0A0F5LYV7-F1
#
_entry.id   AF-A0A0F5LYV7-F1
#
_cell.length_a   1.000
_cell.length_b   1.000
_cell.length_c   1.000
_cell.angle_alpha   90.00
_cell.angle_beta   90.00
_cell.angle_gamma   90.00
#
_symmetry.space_group_name_H-M   'P 1'
#
loop_
_entity.id
_entity.type
_entity.pdbx_description
1 polymer ?
#
loop_
_entity_poly.entity_id
_entity_poly.type
_entity_poly.pdbx_seq_one_letter_code
_entity_poly.pdbx_strand_id
1 'polypeptide(L)'
;MKQKATSDLPKLIKNSKIISGILQDLKARRWILMCPFLDDKDVIRHVRVKGQDILAANLSFVTRDFEALVHSQEDFSVEIATLKRQSLGPKLAYEPPSDAAIAEKSGEFADKLEAKLRHAYPDMQENTLREKKELYVRGFLRRENAISALRRSYPALWEQLINSIGAEETRLSLFGSTETQPAFRLRESLGRIEQSLGRDLPSMPSSLITDLSVGTLSDWLIRCPLDFD
;
A
#
# COMPACT_ATOMS: atom_id res chain seq x y z
N MET A 1 23.81 12.73 16.37
CA MET A 1 24.57 12.04 15.29
C MET A 1 26.09 12.15 15.42
N LYS A 2 26.69 13.34 15.64
CA LYS A 2 28.15 13.51 15.82
C LYS A 2 28.79 12.53 16.83
N GLN A 3 28.17 12.37 18.00
CA GLN A 3 28.64 11.42 19.03
C GLN A 3 28.72 9.97 18.53
N LYS A 4 27.79 9.54 17.68
CA LYS A 4 27.77 8.18 17.13
C LYS A 4 28.97 7.91 16.23
N ALA A 5 29.33 8.88 15.38
CA ALA A 5 30.56 8.79 14.59
C ALA A 5 31.81 8.76 15.48
N THR A 6 31.84 9.62 16.52
CA THR A 6 32.94 9.64 17.50
C THR A 6 33.08 8.32 18.25
N SER A 7 31.98 7.64 18.60
CA SER A 7 32.02 6.37 19.32
C SER A 7 32.31 5.18 18.40
N ASP A 8 31.80 5.20 17.17
CA ASP A 8 31.76 4.00 16.32
C ASP A 8 32.98 3.89 15.39
N LEU A 9 33.44 4.99 14.77
CA LEU A 9 34.59 4.92 13.85
C LEU A 9 35.88 4.41 14.52
N PRO A 10 36.26 4.85 15.75
CA PRO A 10 37.44 4.33 16.42
C PRO A 10 37.41 2.82 16.71
N LYS A 11 36.21 2.19 16.69
CA LYS A 11 36.09 0.74 16.85
C LYS A 11 36.72 -0.02 15.68
N LEU A 12 36.84 0.59 14.50
CA LEU A 12 37.55 0.00 13.36
C LEU A 12 39.03 -0.22 13.69
N ILE A 13 39.65 0.74 14.38
CA ILE A 13 41.05 0.63 14.83
C ILE A 13 41.14 -0.36 15.99
N LYS A 14 40.32 -0.15 17.04
CA LYS A 14 40.33 -0.97 18.27
C LYS A 14 40.14 -2.46 17.97
N ASN A 15 39.24 -2.80 17.06
CA ASN A 15 38.88 -4.18 16.73
C ASN A 15 39.47 -4.65 15.41
N SER A 16 40.53 -4.00 14.91
CA SER A 16 41.11 -4.24 13.59
C SER A 16 41.40 -5.71 13.30
N LYS A 17 41.99 -6.46 14.25
CA LYS A 17 42.26 -7.90 14.10
C LYS A 17 40.98 -8.73 13.90
N ILE A 18 39.93 -8.43 14.65
CA ILE A 18 38.65 -9.14 14.57
C ILE A 18 37.97 -8.83 13.23
N ILE A 19 37.94 -7.55 12.87
CA ILE A 19 37.32 -7.09 11.62
C ILE A 19 38.05 -7.66 10.40
N SER A 20 39.40 -7.66 10.40
CA SER A 20 40.20 -8.32 9.36
C SER A 20 39.86 -9.81 9.24
N GLY A 21 39.61 -10.51 10.35
CA GLY A 21 39.20 -11.92 10.32
C GLY A 21 37.82 -12.13 9.70
N ILE A 22 36.88 -11.21 9.92
CA ILE A 22 35.53 -11.27 9.34
C ILE A 22 35.55 -10.93 7.85
N LEU A 23 36.27 -9.88 7.47
CA LEU A 23 36.30 -9.40 6.09
C LEU A 23 37.24 -10.21 5.20
N GLN A 24 38.26 -10.86 5.77
CA GLN A 24 39.29 -11.58 5.04
C GLN A 24 39.93 -10.67 3.99
N ASP A 25 39.72 -10.95 2.71
CA ASP A 25 40.27 -10.17 1.59
C ASP A 25 39.40 -8.97 1.19
N LEU A 26 38.19 -8.83 1.75
CA LEU A 26 37.30 -7.71 1.46
C LEU A 26 37.83 -6.41 2.06
N LYS A 27 37.86 -5.37 1.24
CA LYS A 27 38.24 -4.02 1.67
C LYS A 27 37.04 -3.08 1.69
N ALA A 28 36.85 -2.42 2.83
CA ALA A 28 35.84 -1.40 3.01
C ALA A 28 36.27 -0.10 2.33
N ARG A 29 35.44 0.38 1.40
CA ARG A 29 35.56 1.71 0.77
C ARG A 29 34.72 2.77 1.44
N ARG A 30 33.66 2.37 2.15
CA ARG A 30 32.69 3.31 2.72
C ARG A 30 32.28 2.86 4.11
N TRP A 31 32.18 3.81 5.02
CA TRP A 31 31.43 3.67 6.26
C TRP A 31 30.27 4.66 6.22
N ILE A 32 29.04 4.20 6.42
CA ILE A 32 27.85 5.03 6.25
C ILE A 32 27.13 5.16 7.58
N LEU A 33 26.99 6.38 8.07
CA LEU A 33 26.06 6.71 9.14
C LEU A 33 24.68 6.97 8.54
N MET A 34 23.77 6.01 8.69
CA MET A 34 22.37 6.19 8.29
C MET A 34 21.61 6.96 9.37
N CYS A 35 20.95 8.04 8.96
CA CYS A 35 20.16 8.91 9.82
C CYS A 35 18.71 8.97 9.32
N PRO A 36 17.70 9.06 10.21
CA PRO A 36 16.31 9.31 9.76
C PRO A 36 16.19 10.62 8.98
N PHE A 37 16.85 11.68 9.48
CA PHE A 37 16.89 13.01 8.88
C PHE A 37 18.31 13.58 9.00
N LEU A 38 18.68 14.46 8.06
CA LEU A 38 19.97 15.15 8.03
C LEU A 38 19.74 16.66 7.94
N ASP A 39 19.57 17.29 9.09
CA ASP A 39 19.27 18.71 9.26
C ASP A 39 20.50 19.57 9.60
N ASP A 40 21.56 18.96 10.16
CA ASP A 40 22.79 19.64 10.56
C ASP A 40 24.00 19.26 9.66
N LYS A 41 24.47 20.22 8.85
CA LYS A 41 25.66 20.07 7.98
C LYS A 41 26.96 19.81 8.75
N ASP A 42 27.04 20.23 10.01
CA ASP A 42 28.21 19.97 10.82
C ASP A 42 28.33 18.48 11.19
N VAL A 43 27.24 17.70 11.13
CA VAL A 43 27.30 16.24 11.25
C VAL A 43 28.12 15.66 10.10
N ILE A 44 27.88 16.13 8.87
CA ILE A 44 28.62 15.71 7.67
C ILE A 44 30.10 16.06 7.86
N ARG A 45 30.41 17.31 8.20
CA ARG A 45 31.80 17.75 8.42
C ARG A 45 32.50 16.89 9.48
N HIS A 46 31.84 16.65 10.61
CA HIS A 46 32.40 15.87 11.72
C HIS A 46 32.67 14.42 11.32
N VAL A 47 31.74 13.78 10.60
CA VAL A 47 31.90 12.40 10.12
C VAL A 47 33.04 12.31 9.10
N ARG A 48 33.17 13.28 8.21
CA ARG A 48 34.26 13.35 7.23
C ARG A 48 35.63 13.45 7.90
N VAL A 49 35.78 14.33 8.88
CA VAL A 49 37.03 14.46 9.66
C VAL A 49 37.36 13.13 10.37
N LYS A 50 36.38 12.51 11.02
CA LYS A 50 36.59 11.20 11.67
C LYS A 50 36.94 10.10 10.68
N GLY A 51 36.42 10.15 9.44
CA GLY A 51 36.81 9.25 8.37
C GLY A 51 38.27 9.39 7.95
N GLN A 52 38.79 10.62 7.91
CA GLN A 52 40.21 10.87 7.64
C GLN A 52 41.11 10.29 8.74
N ASP A 53 40.69 10.35 10.00
CA ASP A 53 41.40 9.69 11.10
C ASP A 53 41.53 8.17 10.86
N ILE A 54 40.48 7.52 10.31
CA ILE A 54 40.51 6.09 9.97
C ILE A 54 41.42 5.80 8.79
N LEU A 55 41.39 6.63 7.75
CA LEU A 55 42.27 6.48 6.59
C LEU A 55 43.75 6.61 7.00
N ALA A 56 44.05 7.57 7.88
CA ALA A 56 45.40 7.78 8.42
C ALA A 56 45.90 6.59 9.26
N ALA A 57 45.00 5.81 9.86
CA ALA A 57 45.35 4.60 10.61
C ALA A 57 45.80 3.43 9.73
N ASN A 58 45.69 3.54 8.40
CA ASN A 58 46.22 2.59 7.41
C ASN A 58 45.84 1.12 7.69
N LEU A 59 44.56 0.90 8.01
CA LEU A 59 44.02 -0.43 8.30
C LEU A 59 44.02 -1.30 7.03
N SER A 60 44.44 -2.56 7.14
CA SER A 60 44.61 -3.47 5.99
C SER A 60 43.32 -3.73 5.19
N PHE A 61 42.18 -3.66 5.87
CA PHE A 61 40.84 -3.85 5.30
C PHE A 61 40.17 -2.54 4.88
N VAL A 62 40.88 -1.41 4.88
CA VAL A 62 40.36 -0.11 4.42
C VAL A 62 41.08 0.27 3.12
N THR A 63 40.34 0.75 2.14
CA THR A 63 40.93 1.18 0.87
C THR A 63 41.49 2.61 0.95
N ARG A 64 42.33 2.98 -0.02
CA ARG A 64 42.91 4.34 -0.09
C ARG A 64 41.87 5.42 -0.41
N ASP A 65 40.79 5.04 -1.08
CA ASP A 65 39.63 5.88 -1.42
C ASP A 65 38.53 5.80 -0.34
N PHE A 66 38.87 5.45 0.90
CA PHE A 66 37.88 5.28 1.95
C PHE A 66 37.18 6.59 2.33
N GLU A 67 35.86 6.53 2.43
CA GLU A 67 35.02 7.66 2.83
C GLU A 67 34.08 7.29 3.98
N ALA A 68 34.06 8.13 5.03
CA ALA A 68 32.98 8.13 6.00
C ALA A 68 31.88 9.08 5.53
N LEU A 69 30.67 8.55 5.34
CA LEU A 69 29.51 9.23 4.76
C LEU A 69 28.39 9.35 5.78
N VAL A 70 27.50 10.32 5.55
CA VAL A 70 26.22 10.41 6.23
C VAL A 70 25.16 10.33 5.14
N HIS A 71 24.20 9.45 5.32
CA HIS A 71 23.07 9.32 4.43
C HIS A 71 21.76 9.41 5.20
N SER A 72 20.73 9.95 4.55
CA SER A 72 19.36 9.96 5.04
C SER A 72 18.43 9.23 4.06
N GLN A 73 17.16 9.07 4.43
CA GLN A 73 16.16 8.50 3.53
C GLN A 73 15.95 9.34 2.26
N GLU A 74 16.24 10.65 2.31
CA GLU A 74 16.09 11.57 1.17
C GLU A 74 17.05 11.22 0.03
N ASP A 75 18.25 10.74 0.36
CA ASP A 75 19.25 10.30 -0.62
C ASP A 75 18.78 9.08 -1.44
N PHE A 76 17.79 8.34 -0.94
CA PHE A 76 17.23 7.15 -1.56
C PHE A 76 15.78 7.33 -2.01
N SER A 77 15.34 8.58 -2.20
CA SER A 77 13.94 8.87 -2.55
C SER A 77 13.48 8.16 -3.83
N VAL A 78 14.34 8.04 -4.83
CA VAL A 78 14.07 7.35 -6.10
C VAL A 78 13.97 5.83 -5.89
N GLU A 79 14.88 5.24 -5.13
CA GLU A 79 14.90 3.82 -4.79
C GLU A 79 13.68 3.46 -3.96
N ILE A 80 13.36 4.26 -2.93
CA ILE A 80 12.16 4.08 -2.10
C ILE A 80 10.91 4.14 -2.97
N ALA A 81 10.80 5.14 -3.86
CA ALA A 81 9.66 5.23 -4.79
C ALA A 81 9.62 4.04 -5.76
N THR A 82 10.78 3.52 -6.18
CA THR A 82 10.87 2.36 -7.07
C THR A 82 10.47 1.08 -6.34
N LEU A 83 10.92 0.86 -5.11
CA LEU A 83 10.53 -0.27 -4.27
C LEU A 83 9.03 -0.26 -3.95
N LYS A 84 8.47 0.94 -3.71
CA LYS A 84 7.01 1.13 -3.58
C LYS A 84 6.27 0.75 -4.87
N ARG A 85 6.76 1.21 -6.04
CA ARG A 85 6.18 0.90 -7.36
C ARG A 85 6.32 -0.56 -7.77
N GLN A 86 7.39 -1.25 -7.36
CA GLN A 86 7.64 -2.66 -7.66
C GLN A 86 6.75 -3.63 -6.87
N SER A 87 5.75 -3.12 -6.13
CA SER A 87 4.83 -3.93 -5.33
C SER A 87 5.57 -4.91 -4.40
N LEU A 88 6.64 -4.44 -3.75
CA LEU A 88 7.10 -5.03 -2.48
C LEU A 88 6.15 -4.68 -1.32
N GLY A 89 5.01 -4.06 -1.63
CA GLY A 89 3.87 -4.02 -0.74
C GLY A 89 3.41 -5.45 -0.38
N PRO A 90 2.60 -5.56 0.67
CA PRO A 90 1.91 -6.78 1.02
C PRO A 90 1.42 -7.61 -0.17
N LYS A 91 1.90 -8.85 -0.34
CA LYS A 91 1.18 -9.83 -1.15
C LYS A 91 -0.01 -10.29 -0.33
N LEU A 92 -1.11 -9.56 -0.43
CA LEU A 92 -2.36 -9.96 0.21
C LEU A 92 -2.90 -11.18 -0.53
N ALA A 93 -2.77 -12.35 0.09
CA ALA A 93 -3.43 -13.56 -0.36
C ALA A 93 -4.78 -13.68 0.36
N TYR A 94 -5.84 -13.84 -0.42
CA TYR A 94 -7.18 -14.12 0.10
C TYR A 94 -7.86 -15.09 -0.86
N GLU A 95 -8.71 -15.96 -0.32
CA GLU A 95 -9.36 -17.00 -1.12
C GLU A 95 -10.45 -16.38 -2.00
N PRO A 96 -10.56 -16.81 -3.27
CA PRO A 96 -11.70 -16.44 -4.09
C PRO A 96 -12.99 -17.04 -3.49
N PRO A 97 -14.16 -16.42 -3.74
CA PRO A 97 -15.44 -16.98 -3.31
C PRO A 97 -15.66 -18.36 -3.95
N SER A 98 -16.20 -19.31 -3.19
CA SER A 98 -16.61 -20.62 -3.74
C SER A 98 -17.94 -20.50 -4.48
N ASP A 99 -18.16 -21.37 -5.48
CA ASP A 99 -19.41 -21.40 -6.25
C ASP A 99 -20.64 -21.64 -5.34
N ALA A 100 -20.48 -22.46 -4.30
CA ALA A 100 -21.51 -22.70 -3.30
C ALA A 100 -21.89 -21.41 -2.55
N ALA A 101 -20.90 -20.63 -2.12
CA ALA A 101 -21.15 -19.36 -1.42
C ALA A 101 -21.79 -18.32 -2.35
N ILE A 102 -21.39 -18.28 -3.63
CA ILE A 102 -22.01 -17.42 -4.65
C ILE A 102 -23.47 -17.81 -4.84
N ALA A 103 -23.79 -19.10 -5.00
CA ALA A 103 -25.15 -19.58 -5.20
C ALA A 103 -26.05 -19.27 -4.00
N GLU A 104 -25.55 -19.49 -2.78
CA GLU A 104 -26.27 -19.18 -1.54
C GLU A 104 -26.61 -17.68 -1.45
N LYS A 105 -25.61 -16.81 -1.60
CA LYS A 105 -25.82 -15.35 -1.51
C LYS A 105 -26.61 -14.78 -2.67
N SER A 106 -26.54 -15.39 -3.85
CA SER A 106 -27.36 -14.99 -4.99
C SER A 106 -28.85 -15.20 -4.71
N GLY A 107 -29.21 -16.25 -3.97
CA GLY A 107 -30.57 -16.45 -3.48
C GLY A 107 -30.99 -15.41 -2.44
N GLU A 108 -30.12 -15.12 -1.47
CA GLU A 108 -30.40 -14.16 -0.39
C GLU A 108 -30.64 -12.73 -0.91
N PHE A 109 -29.89 -12.31 -1.94
CA PHE A 109 -29.94 -10.93 -2.47
C PHE A 109 -30.77 -10.79 -3.75
N ALA A 110 -31.44 -11.86 -4.19
CA ALA A 110 -32.03 -11.96 -5.52
C ALA A 110 -32.96 -10.78 -5.86
N ASP A 111 -33.92 -10.48 -4.99
CA ASP A 111 -35.00 -9.54 -5.29
C ASP A 111 -34.53 -8.08 -5.22
N LYS A 112 -33.78 -7.72 -4.17
CA LYS A 112 -33.29 -6.34 -3.97
C LYS A 112 -32.30 -5.92 -5.05
N LEU A 113 -31.35 -6.79 -5.36
CA LEU A 113 -30.35 -6.51 -6.38
C LEU A 113 -30.99 -6.44 -7.76
N GLU A 114 -31.95 -7.32 -8.04
CA GLU A 114 -32.68 -7.31 -9.30
C GLU A 114 -33.47 -6.02 -9.53
N ALA A 115 -34.25 -5.58 -8.53
CA ALA A 115 -35.02 -4.35 -8.63
C ALA A 115 -34.13 -3.15 -8.96
N LYS A 116 -33.00 -2.99 -8.25
CA LYS A 116 -32.06 -1.89 -8.47
C LYS A 116 -31.38 -1.96 -9.84
N LEU A 117 -31.03 -3.17 -10.31
CA LEU A 117 -30.42 -3.34 -11.62
C LEU A 117 -31.40 -3.08 -12.76
N ARG A 118 -32.66 -3.51 -12.65
CA ARG A 118 -33.69 -3.19 -13.64
C ARG A 118 -33.98 -1.70 -13.68
N HIS A 119 -34.01 -1.03 -12.52
CA HIS A 119 -34.17 0.41 -12.48
C HIS A 119 -32.99 1.13 -13.14
N ALA A 120 -31.75 0.69 -12.88
CA ALA A 120 -30.57 1.27 -13.50
C ALA A 120 -30.43 0.95 -15.00
N TYR A 121 -31.00 -0.17 -15.45
CA TYR A 121 -30.90 -0.65 -16.83
C TYR A 121 -32.24 -1.26 -17.30
N PRO A 122 -33.24 -0.43 -17.66
CA PRO A 122 -34.60 -0.90 -17.96
C PRO A 122 -34.68 -1.86 -19.15
N ASP A 123 -33.86 -1.65 -20.18
CA ASP A 123 -33.87 -2.44 -21.42
C ASP A 123 -32.95 -3.68 -21.36
N MET A 124 -32.48 -4.07 -20.17
CA MET A 124 -31.55 -5.19 -20.02
C MET A 124 -32.27 -6.54 -20.22
N GLN A 125 -31.70 -7.40 -21.05
CA GLN A 125 -32.20 -8.77 -21.22
C GLN A 125 -31.99 -9.63 -19.96
N GLU A 126 -32.90 -10.57 -19.72
CA GLU A 126 -32.89 -11.45 -18.54
C GLU A 126 -31.57 -12.21 -18.34
N ASN A 127 -30.97 -12.73 -19.41
CA ASN A 127 -29.70 -13.45 -19.31
C ASN A 127 -28.57 -12.52 -18.86
N THR A 128 -28.49 -11.31 -19.40
CA THR A 128 -27.50 -10.30 -19.01
C THR A 128 -27.72 -9.80 -17.58
N LEU A 129 -28.98 -9.68 -17.15
CA LEU A 129 -29.35 -9.33 -15.78
C LEU A 129 -28.87 -10.40 -14.80
N ARG A 130 -29.07 -11.69 -15.12
CA ARG A 130 -28.59 -12.81 -14.31
C ARG A 130 -27.07 -12.82 -14.18
N GLU A 131 -26.36 -12.65 -15.29
CA GLU A 131 -24.88 -12.57 -15.29
C GLU A 131 -24.38 -11.39 -14.44
N LYS A 132 -24.99 -10.21 -14.58
CA LYS A 132 -24.63 -9.04 -13.76
C LYS A 132 -24.91 -9.27 -12.28
N LYS A 133 -26.05 -9.89 -11.92
CA LYS A 133 -26.36 -10.25 -10.53
C LYS A 133 -25.26 -11.11 -9.93
N GLU A 134 -24.86 -12.16 -10.64
CA GLU A 134 -23.79 -13.05 -10.18
C GLU A 134 -22.45 -12.30 -10.02
N LEU A 135 -22.10 -11.41 -10.95
CA LEU A 135 -20.88 -10.58 -10.85
C LEU A 135 -20.89 -9.68 -9.62
N TYR A 136 -22.02 -9.04 -9.30
CA TYR A 136 -22.12 -8.21 -8.10
C TYR A 136 -21.98 -9.04 -6.82
N VAL A 137 -22.65 -10.21 -6.73
CA VAL A 137 -22.53 -11.12 -5.59
C VAL A 137 -21.10 -11.62 -5.42
N ARG A 138 -20.45 -12.02 -6.53
CA ARG A 138 -19.05 -12.44 -6.53
C ARG A 138 -18.13 -11.31 -6.08
N GLY A 139 -18.34 -10.09 -6.56
CA GLY A 139 -17.58 -8.90 -6.14
C GLY A 139 -17.74 -8.62 -4.65
N PHE A 140 -18.97 -8.71 -4.13
CA PHE A 140 -19.26 -8.55 -2.70
C PHE A 140 -18.49 -9.57 -1.85
N LEU A 141 -18.60 -10.87 -2.16
CA LEU A 141 -17.90 -11.92 -1.42
C LEU A 141 -16.37 -11.77 -1.51
N ARG A 142 -15.87 -11.40 -2.70
CA ARG A 142 -14.43 -11.17 -2.91
C ARG A 142 -13.92 -10.04 -2.02
N ARG A 143 -14.66 -8.94 -1.90
CA ARG A 143 -14.34 -7.85 -0.98
C ARG A 143 -14.32 -8.31 0.47
N GLU A 144 -15.32 -9.06 0.92
CA GLU A 144 -15.36 -9.54 2.32
C GLU A 144 -14.11 -10.37 2.65
N ASN A 145 -13.71 -11.26 1.74
CA ASN A 145 -12.48 -12.05 1.89
C ASN A 145 -11.23 -11.17 1.91
N ALA A 146 -11.13 -10.19 1.02
CA ALA A 146 -10.00 -9.25 0.96
C ALA A 146 -9.91 -8.35 2.21
N ILE A 147 -11.03 -7.80 2.70
CA ILE A 147 -11.09 -6.99 3.92
C ILE A 147 -10.69 -7.83 5.14
N SER A 148 -11.19 -9.06 5.24
CA SER A 148 -10.82 -9.99 6.33
C SER A 148 -9.33 -10.33 6.31
N ALA A 149 -8.75 -10.54 5.13
CA ALA A 149 -7.30 -10.73 4.99
C ALA A 149 -6.52 -9.47 5.37
N LEU A 150 -6.94 -8.28 4.92
CA LEU A 150 -6.30 -7.01 5.26
C LEU A 150 -6.32 -6.76 6.76
N ARG A 151 -7.45 -6.99 7.42
CA ARG A 151 -7.59 -6.80 8.86
C ARG A 151 -6.63 -7.69 9.66
N ARG A 152 -6.40 -8.93 9.22
CA ARG A 152 -5.51 -9.89 9.89
C ARG A 152 -4.03 -9.60 9.64
N SER A 153 -3.68 -9.30 8.39
CA SER A 153 -2.27 -9.23 7.97
C SER A 153 -1.72 -7.80 7.97
N TYR A 154 -2.57 -6.79 7.77
CA TYR A 154 -2.18 -5.39 7.62
C TYR A 154 -3.19 -4.40 8.25
N PRO A 155 -3.35 -4.39 9.60
CA PRO A 155 -4.39 -3.62 10.28
C PRO A 155 -4.40 -2.12 9.94
N ALA A 156 -3.23 -1.49 9.80
CA ALA A 156 -3.14 -0.07 9.46
C ALA A 156 -3.70 0.23 8.04
N LEU A 157 -3.48 -0.66 7.08
CA LEU A 157 -4.02 -0.52 5.72
C LEU A 157 -5.52 -0.81 5.71
N TRP A 158 -5.99 -1.72 6.57
CA TRP A 158 -7.40 -1.94 6.79
C TRP A 158 -8.10 -0.70 7.36
N GLU A 159 -7.53 -0.03 8.36
CA GLU A 159 -8.08 1.21 8.91
C GLU A 159 -8.18 2.31 7.84
N GLN A 160 -7.13 2.47 7.02
CA GLN A 160 -7.14 3.42 5.90
C GLN A 160 -8.24 3.09 4.88
N LEU A 161 -8.41 1.82 4.53
CA LEU A 161 -9.47 1.35 3.64
C LEU A 161 -10.86 1.69 4.20
N ILE A 162 -11.13 1.35 5.45
CA ILE A 162 -12.45 1.60 6.08
C ILE A 162 -12.73 3.10 6.18
N ASN A 163 -11.74 3.92 6.52
CA ASN A 163 -11.90 5.38 6.55
C ASN A 163 -12.21 5.95 5.16
N SER A 164 -11.53 5.48 4.12
CA SER A 164 -11.75 5.93 2.74
C SER A 164 -13.15 5.55 2.23
N ILE A 165 -13.58 4.31 2.49
CA ILE A 165 -14.94 3.84 2.18
C ILE A 165 -15.98 4.65 2.95
N GLY A 166 -15.81 4.84 4.26
CA GLY A 166 -16.76 5.57 5.11
C GLY A 166 -16.88 7.05 4.73
N ALA A 167 -15.80 7.68 4.24
CA ALA A 167 -15.84 9.03 3.70
C ALA A 167 -16.71 9.11 2.44
N GLU A 168 -16.58 8.15 1.52
CA GLU A 168 -17.43 8.07 0.32
C GLU A 168 -18.90 7.72 0.66
N GLU A 169 -19.15 6.85 1.64
CA GLU A 169 -20.50 6.56 2.14
C GLU A 169 -21.17 7.80 2.73
N THR A 170 -20.44 8.57 3.54
CA THR A 170 -20.91 9.84 4.11
C THR A 170 -21.25 10.82 2.99
N ARG A 171 -20.39 10.92 1.98
CA ARG A 171 -20.63 11.76 0.80
C ARG A 171 -21.90 11.33 0.06
N LEU A 172 -22.07 10.04 -0.22
CA LEU A 172 -23.26 9.52 -0.91
C LEU A 172 -24.54 9.82 -0.12
N SER A 173 -24.51 9.63 1.20
CA SER A 173 -25.63 9.95 2.09
C SER A 173 -26.00 11.44 2.08
N LEU A 174 -25.00 12.33 1.98
CA LEU A 174 -25.22 13.78 1.98
C LEU A 174 -25.80 14.31 0.66
N PHE A 175 -25.39 13.75 -0.48
CA PHE A 175 -25.80 14.27 -1.79
C PHE A 175 -27.06 13.60 -2.36
N GLY A 176 -27.53 12.49 -1.78
CA GLY A 176 -28.81 11.85 -2.12
C GLY A 176 -29.04 11.58 -3.61
N SER A 177 -30.28 11.27 -3.97
CA SER A 177 -30.75 11.14 -5.36
C SER A 177 -30.74 12.49 -6.06
N THR A 178 -29.74 12.75 -6.91
CA THR A 178 -29.78 13.85 -7.88
C THR A 178 -30.44 13.36 -9.18
N GLU A 179 -31.01 14.25 -10.00
CA GLU A 179 -31.75 13.97 -11.27
C GLU A 179 -30.98 13.18 -12.36
N THR A 180 -29.77 12.72 -12.07
CA THR A 180 -28.90 11.95 -12.97
C THR A 180 -29.29 10.48 -13.06
N GLN A 181 -29.21 9.90 -14.27
CA GLN A 181 -29.49 8.49 -14.52
C GLN A 181 -28.70 7.53 -13.59
N PRO A 182 -29.34 6.51 -12.99
CA PRO A 182 -28.71 5.60 -12.02
C PRO A 182 -27.47 4.87 -12.55
N ALA A 183 -27.46 4.46 -13.83
CA ALA A 183 -26.30 3.81 -14.45
C ALA A 183 -25.07 4.72 -14.57
N PHE A 184 -25.27 6.04 -14.71
CA PHE A 184 -24.17 7.00 -14.70
C PHE A 184 -23.61 7.13 -13.28
N ARG A 185 -24.49 7.20 -12.27
CA ARG A 185 -24.12 7.28 -10.86
C ARG A 185 -23.31 6.08 -10.39
N LEU A 186 -23.66 4.87 -10.80
CA LEU A 186 -22.87 3.67 -10.50
C LEU A 186 -21.44 3.76 -11.05
N ARG A 187 -21.28 4.21 -12.30
CA ARG A 187 -19.96 4.38 -12.93
C ARG A 187 -19.14 5.48 -12.27
N GLU A 188 -19.77 6.60 -11.94
CA GLU A 188 -19.13 7.70 -11.25
C GLU A 188 -18.66 7.29 -9.84
N SER A 189 -19.52 6.62 -9.08
CA SER A 189 -19.17 6.09 -7.75
C SER A 189 -18.00 5.11 -7.85
N LEU A 190 -18.01 4.18 -8.81
CA LEU A 190 -16.89 3.26 -9.01
C LEU A 190 -15.57 4.00 -9.25
N GLY A 191 -15.56 4.97 -10.17
CA GLY A 191 -14.34 5.74 -10.48
C GLY A 191 -13.84 6.56 -9.28
N ARG A 192 -14.74 7.10 -8.46
CA ARG A 192 -14.38 7.82 -7.23
C ARG A 192 -13.76 6.90 -6.18
N ILE A 193 -14.36 5.72 -5.96
CA ILE A 193 -13.81 4.73 -5.02
C ILE A 193 -12.42 4.29 -5.49
N GLU A 194 -12.25 3.96 -6.78
CA GLU A 194 -10.94 3.55 -7.32
C GLU A 194 -9.88 4.64 -7.14
N GLN A 195 -10.23 5.90 -7.40
CA GLN A 195 -9.31 7.02 -7.22
C GLN A 195 -8.95 7.25 -5.75
N SER A 196 -9.94 7.20 -4.85
CA SER A 196 -9.73 7.41 -3.42
C SER A 196 -8.87 6.30 -2.82
N LEU A 197 -9.22 5.04 -3.10
CA LEU A 197 -8.45 3.88 -2.63
C LEU A 197 -7.05 3.83 -3.24
N GLY A 198 -6.88 4.16 -4.52
CA GLY A 198 -5.56 4.21 -5.16
C GLY A 198 -4.63 5.27 -4.54
N ARG A 199 -5.19 6.39 -4.07
CA ARG A 199 -4.44 7.43 -3.35
C ARG A 199 -4.12 7.00 -1.92
N ASP A 200 -5.08 6.42 -1.21
CA ASP A 200 -4.98 6.13 0.22
C ASP A 200 -4.23 4.81 0.50
N LEU A 201 -4.17 3.91 -0.47
CA LEU A 201 -3.46 2.62 -0.42
C LEU A 201 -2.39 2.51 -1.53
N PRO A 202 -1.40 3.42 -1.60
CA PRO A 202 -0.49 3.55 -2.75
C PRO A 202 0.49 2.38 -2.92
N SER A 203 0.62 1.52 -1.91
CA SER A 203 1.48 0.32 -1.94
C SER A 203 0.74 -0.94 -2.39
N MET A 204 -0.57 -0.87 -2.61
CA MET A 204 -1.39 -2.02 -3.00
C MET A 204 -1.43 -2.21 -4.52
N PRO A 205 -1.53 -3.47 -5.00
CA PRO A 205 -1.71 -3.74 -6.42
C PRO A 205 -3.01 -3.13 -6.96
N SER A 206 -2.98 -2.58 -8.18
CA SER A 206 -4.17 -2.01 -8.82
C SER A 206 -5.32 -3.01 -8.94
N SER A 207 -5.03 -4.30 -9.15
CA SER A 207 -6.04 -5.36 -9.20
C SER A 207 -6.83 -5.47 -7.89
N LEU A 208 -6.15 -5.35 -6.74
CA LEU A 208 -6.82 -5.35 -5.43
C LEU A 208 -7.66 -4.09 -5.25
N ILE A 209 -7.17 -2.94 -5.70
CA ILE A 209 -7.95 -1.68 -5.67
C ILE A 209 -9.23 -1.82 -6.48
N THR A 210 -9.17 -2.39 -7.69
CA THR A 210 -10.34 -2.66 -8.52
C THR A 210 -11.28 -3.68 -7.84
N ASP A 211 -10.77 -4.79 -7.30
CA ASP A 211 -11.59 -5.79 -6.60
C ASP A 211 -12.33 -5.18 -5.39
N LEU A 212 -11.64 -4.37 -4.58
CA LEU A 212 -12.23 -3.68 -3.43
C LEU A 212 -13.25 -2.63 -3.86
N SER A 213 -12.99 -1.89 -4.94
CA SER A 213 -13.89 -0.84 -5.44
C SER A 213 -15.18 -1.42 -6.01
N VAL A 214 -15.07 -2.44 -6.88
CA VAL A 214 -16.22 -3.17 -7.42
C VAL A 214 -17.01 -3.82 -6.28
N GLY A 215 -16.34 -4.50 -5.36
CA GLY A 215 -17.03 -5.14 -4.23
C GLY A 215 -17.68 -4.16 -3.26
N THR A 216 -17.15 -2.94 -3.11
CA THR A 216 -17.76 -1.89 -2.27
C THR A 216 -19.03 -1.37 -2.91
N LEU A 217 -19.01 -1.15 -4.23
CA LEU A 217 -20.22 -0.83 -4.98
C LEU A 217 -21.26 -1.96 -4.91
N SER A 218 -20.82 -3.22 -4.98
CA SER A 218 -21.69 -4.38 -4.76
C SER A 218 -22.34 -4.37 -3.38
N ASP A 219 -21.55 -4.12 -2.33
CA ASP A 219 -22.03 -4.04 -0.95
C ASP A 219 -23.09 -2.95 -0.78
N TRP A 220 -22.85 -1.76 -1.32
CA TRP A 220 -23.83 -0.67 -1.25
C TRP A 220 -25.11 -0.97 -2.04
N LEU A 221 -25.01 -1.66 -3.17
CA LEU A 221 -26.19 -2.13 -3.90
C LEU A 221 -27.00 -3.16 -3.11
N ILE A 222 -26.30 -4.11 -2.47
CA ILE A 222 -26.89 -5.24 -1.74
C ILE A 222 -27.46 -4.81 -0.37
N ARG A 223 -26.71 -4.05 0.42
CA ARG A 223 -27.01 -3.72 1.83
C ARG A 223 -27.59 -2.32 2.05
N CYS A 224 -27.48 -1.43 1.05
CA CYS A 224 -28.02 -0.07 0.95
C CYS A 224 -27.49 0.98 1.95
N PRO A 225 -26.83 2.03 1.40
CA PRO A 225 -27.43 3.38 1.42
C PRO A 225 -27.72 3.98 0.02
N LEU A 226 -27.48 3.26 -1.09
CA LEU A 226 -27.84 3.71 -2.45
C LEU A 226 -29.28 3.27 -2.81
N ASP A 227 -30.27 4.08 -2.45
CA ASP A 227 -31.61 4.00 -3.03
C ASP A 227 -31.69 4.90 -4.26
N PHE A 228 -32.29 4.36 -5.33
CA PHE A 228 -32.53 5.06 -6.58
C PHE A 228 -34.01 5.45 -6.69
N ASP A 229 -34.61 5.89 -5.58
CA ASP A 229 -35.97 6.43 -5.56
C ASP A 229 -36.13 7.60 -6.53
#